data_AF-A0A6B3IGH9-F1
#
_entry.id   AF-A0A6B3IGH9-F1
#
_cell.length_a   1.000
_cell.length_b   1.000
_cell.length_c   1.000
_cell.angle_alpha   90.00
_cell.angle_beta   90.00
_cell.angle_gamma   90.00
#
_symmetry.space_group_name_H-M   'P 1'
#
loop_
_entity.id
_entity.type
_entity.pdbx_description
1 polymer ?
#
loop_
_entity_poly.entity_id
_entity_poly.type
_entity_poly.pdbx_seq_one_letter_code
_entity_poly.pdbx_strand_id
1 'polypeptide(L)'
;TQPALLTAALGLLLAGGAALGWFALLLPLVVLQGLTAAGWFRLNGMWPARQGIALAFAGALAADAVLLAAGRSNGPAAVLGTLGVWVLLCLVLQLRSTAPADDRLHGLFATVASAALAITATGYLAAATDAVVVGGIAVAVAVFVRSLPLPAAASMA
;
A
#
# COMPACT_ATOMS: atom_id res chain seq x y z
N THR A 1 -5.96 20.51 -4.52
CA THR A 1 -5.54 20.60 -3.10
C THR A 1 -6.03 19.43 -2.28
N GLN A 2 -7.30 19.02 -2.39
CA GLN A 2 -7.89 17.94 -1.58
C GLN A 2 -7.12 16.60 -1.56
N PRO A 3 -6.65 16.01 -2.68
CA PRO A 3 -5.87 14.76 -2.63
C PRO A 3 -4.46 14.95 -2.05
N ALA A 4 -3.82 16.09 -2.32
CA ALA A 4 -2.50 16.41 -1.76
C ALA A 4 -2.55 16.52 -0.23
N LEU A 5 -3.59 17.17 0.31
CA LEU A 5 -3.81 17.24 1.76
C LEU A 5 -4.01 15.86 2.39
N LEU A 6 -4.72 14.95 1.72
CA LEU A 6 -4.90 13.58 2.21
C LEU A 6 -3.57 12.82 2.27
N THR A 7 -2.74 12.91 1.23
CA THR A 7 -1.42 12.27 1.23
C THR A 7 -0.50 12.85 2.31
N ALA A 8 -0.51 14.17 2.48
CA ALA A 8 0.26 14.83 3.53
C ALA A 8 -0.23 14.40 4.94
N ALA A 9 -1.54 14.38 5.16
CA ALA A 9 -2.12 13.93 6.42
C ALA A 9 -1.77 12.46 6.70
N LEU A 10 -1.85 11.58 5.70
CA LEU A 10 -1.47 10.18 5.83
C LEU A 10 0.02 10.00 6.18
N GLY A 11 0.91 10.79 5.54
CA GLY A 11 2.34 10.81 5.86
C GLY A 11 2.61 11.22 7.31
N LEU A 12 1.93 12.26 7.80
CA LEU A 12 2.01 12.69 9.20
C LEU A 12 1.42 11.66 10.17
N LEU A 13 0.32 11.00 9.80
CA LEU A 13 -0.27 9.94 10.62
C LEU A 13 0.65 8.71 10.73
N LEU A 14 1.33 8.33 9.65
CA LEU A 14 2.35 7.27 9.70
C LEU A 14 3.54 7.67 10.57
N ALA A 15 4.03 8.90 10.43
CA ALA A 15 5.11 9.41 11.27
C ALA A 15 4.71 9.45 12.76
N GLY A 16 3.54 9.98 13.08
CA GLY A 16 3.00 10.00 14.44
C GLY A 16 2.76 8.60 14.99
N GLY A 17 2.18 7.71 14.20
CA GLY A 17 1.97 6.30 14.57
C GLY A 17 3.28 5.58 14.86
N ALA A 18 4.31 5.78 14.03
CA ALA A 18 5.63 5.21 14.25
C ALA A 18 6.27 5.73 15.56
N ALA A 19 6.19 7.04 15.81
CA ALA A 19 6.71 7.65 17.03
C ALA A 19 6.02 7.16 18.31
N LEU A 20 4.72 6.82 18.23
CA LEU A 20 3.93 6.28 19.34
C LEU A 20 4.15 4.77 19.56
N GLY A 21 4.77 4.08 18.61
CA GLY A 21 5.21 2.69 18.76
C GLY A 21 4.60 1.72 17.74
N TRP A 22 5.00 0.45 17.85
CA TRP A 22 4.79 -0.56 16.80
C TRP A 22 3.30 -0.80 16.48
N PHE A 23 2.45 -0.90 17.51
CA PHE A 23 1.02 -1.13 17.34
C PHE A 23 0.25 0.14 16.96
N ALA A 24 0.72 1.32 17.38
CA ALA A 24 0.11 2.59 16.99
C ALA A 24 0.27 2.86 15.49
N LEU A 25 1.38 2.42 14.89
CA LEU A 25 1.63 2.48 13.46
C LEU A 25 0.68 1.59 12.62
N LEU A 26 0.11 0.52 13.18
CA LEU A 26 -0.77 -0.38 12.43
C LEU A 26 -2.01 0.33 11.90
N LEU A 27 -2.62 1.20 12.70
CA LEU A 27 -3.85 1.89 12.29
C LEU A 27 -3.67 2.73 11.02
N PRO A 28 -2.73 3.69 10.96
CA PRO A 28 -2.50 4.46 9.73
C PRO A 28 -1.95 3.59 8.58
N LEU A 29 -1.22 2.52 8.89
CA LEU A 29 -0.73 1.58 7.87
C LEU A 29 -1.88 0.82 7.20
N VAL A 30 -2.82 0.28 7.98
CA VAL A 30 -4.00 -0.42 7.44
C VAL A 30 -4.86 0.52 6.60
N VAL A 31 -4.98 1.79 7.01
CA VAL A 31 -5.65 2.82 6.20
C VAL A 31 -4.91 3.04 4.88
N LEU A 32 -3.58 3.18 4.90
CA LEU A 32 -2.76 3.31 3.69
C LEU A 32 -2.97 2.09 2.77
N GLN A 33 -2.92 0.87 3.29
CA GLN A 33 -3.09 -0.36 2.51
C GLN A 33 -4.47 -0.43 1.85
N GLY A 34 -5.53 -0.09 2.58
CA GLY A 34 -6.89 -0.06 2.05
C GLY A 34 -7.06 0.99 0.95
N LEU A 35 -6.54 2.20 1.16
CA LEU A 35 -6.52 3.26 0.15
C LEU A 35 -5.69 2.87 -1.07
N THR A 36 -4.57 2.19 -0.88
CA THR A 36 -3.70 1.70 -1.96
C THR A 36 -4.43 0.64 -2.79
N ALA A 37 -5.04 -0.34 -2.13
CA ALA A 37 -5.80 -1.39 -2.78
C ALA A 37 -6.96 -0.81 -3.61
N ALA A 38 -7.82 -0.01 -2.97
CA ALA A 38 -8.98 0.61 -3.61
C ALA A 38 -8.59 1.63 -4.68
N GLY A 39 -7.57 2.45 -4.40
CA GLY A 39 -7.08 3.50 -5.28
C GLY A 39 -6.55 2.95 -6.60
N TRP A 40 -5.80 1.84 -6.56
CA TRP A 40 -5.30 1.20 -7.77
C TRP A 40 -6.42 0.75 -8.71
N PHE A 41 -7.46 0.08 -8.20
CA PHE A 41 -8.61 -0.33 -9.02
C PHE A 41 -9.38 0.88 -9.58
N ARG A 42 -9.48 1.98 -8.82
CA ARG A 42 -10.10 3.21 -9.31
C ARG A 42 -9.29 3.83 -10.45
N LEU A 43 -7.96 3.84 -10.37
CA LEU A 43 -7.08 4.36 -11.42
C LEU A 43 -7.14 3.55 -12.70
N ASN A 44 -7.38 2.24 -12.59
CA ASN A 44 -7.56 1.35 -13.75
C ASN A 44 -9.00 1.34 -14.29
N GLY A 45 -9.90 2.21 -13.80
CA GLY A 45 -11.29 2.28 -14.29
C GLY A 45 -12.17 1.10 -13.88
N MET A 46 -11.70 0.24 -12.97
CA MET A 46 -12.36 -1.01 -12.57
C MET A 46 -13.28 -0.84 -11.34
N TRP A 47 -13.58 0.38 -10.90
CA TRP A 47 -14.38 0.60 -9.70
C TRP A 47 -15.88 0.31 -9.96
N PRO A 48 -16.59 -0.45 -9.07
CA PRO A 48 -16.12 -1.09 -7.85
C PRO A 48 -15.84 -2.60 -8.02
N ALA A 49 -14.58 -2.99 -8.31
CA ALA A 49 -14.10 -4.37 -8.30
C ALA A 49 -13.95 -4.92 -6.87
N ARG A 50 -15.08 -5.10 -6.17
CA ARG A 50 -15.14 -5.45 -4.73
C ARG A 50 -14.27 -6.64 -4.35
N GLN A 51 -14.27 -7.71 -5.16
CA GLN A 51 -13.51 -8.93 -4.88
C GLN A 51 -12.00 -8.72 -5.03
N GLY A 52 -11.56 -8.01 -6.08
CA GLY A 52 -10.14 -7.72 -6.30
C GLY A 52 -9.57 -6.79 -5.21
N ILE A 53 -10.34 -5.77 -4.82
CA ILE A 53 -9.98 -4.87 -3.71
C ILE A 53 -9.86 -5.66 -2.40
N ALA A 54 -10.85 -6.49 -2.09
CA ALA A 54 -10.84 -7.31 -0.88
C ALA A 54 -9.65 -8.28 -0.88
N LEU A 55 -9.35 -8.91 -2.02
CA LEU A 55 -8.21 -9.81 -2.15
C LEU A 55 -6.89 -9.08 -1.94
N ALA A 56 -6.68 -7.93 -2.60
CA ALA A 56 -5.46 -7.13 -2.44
C ALA A 56 -5.26 -6.67 -0.99
N PHE A 57 -6.33 -6.19 -0.35
CA PHE A 57 -6.29 -5.75 1.04
C PHE A 57 -6.04 -6.91 2.01
N ALA A 58 -6.67 -8.07 1.80
CA ALA A 58 -6.42 -9.26 2.59
C ALA A 58 -4.96 -9.73 2.52
N GLY A 59 -4.29 -9.54 1.37
CA GLY A 59 -2.87 -9.83 1.24
C GLY A 59 -2.02 -8.95 2.14
N ALA A 60 -2.33 -7.65 2.21
CA ALA A 60 -1.61 -6.71 3.07
C ALA A 60 -1.80 -7.05 4.56
N LEU A 61 -3.04 -7.35 4.98
CA LEU A 61 -3.33 -7.80 6.34
C LEU A 61 -2.63 -9.12 6.69
N ALA A 62 -2.53 -10.04 5.73
CA ALA A 62 -1.80 -11.29 5.92
C ALA A 62 -0.30 -11.04 6.11
N ALA A 63 0.31 -10.13 5.34
CA ALA A 63 1.71 -9.75 5.50
C ALA A 63 1.97 -9.10 6.86
N ASP A 64 1.09 -8.20 7.31
CA ASP A 64 1.18 -7.59 8.63
C ASP A 64 1.07 -8.65 9.74
N ALA A 65 0.12 -9.57 9.64
CA ALA A 65 -0.06 -10.65 10.61
C ALA A 65 1.17 -11.58 10.67
N VAL A 66 1.73 -11.95 9.52
CA VAL A 66 2.96 -12.75 9.44
C VAL A 66 4.12 -12.01 10.10
N LEU A 67 4.28 -10.71 9.83
CA LEU A 67 5.36 -9.92 10.43
C LEU A 67 5.19 -9.76 11.94
N LEU A 68 3.97 -9.54 12.42
CA LEU A 68 3.68 -9.46 13.85
C LEU A 68 3.95 -10.79 14.56
N ALA A 69 3.65 -11.92 13.91
CA ALA A 69 3.91 -13.25 14.46
C ALA A 69 5.40 -13.64 14.42
N ALA A 70 6.10 -13.33 13.33
CA ALA A 70 7.50 -13.69 13.14
C ALA A 70 8.48 -12.70 13.79
N GLY A 71 8.04 -11.48 14.09
CA GLY A 71 8.86 -10.41 14.63
C GLY A 71 9.52 -9.54 13.55
N ARG A 72 9.81 -8.28 13.91
CA ARG A 72 10.25 -7.21 12.99
C ARG A 72 11.47 -7.55 12.14
N SER A 73 12.40 -8.37 12.65
CA SER A 73 13.61 -8.80 11.93
C SER A 73 13.30 -9.62 10.68
N ASN A 74 12.13 -10.25 10.61
CA ASN A 74 11.69 -11.07 9.48
C ASN A 74 10.94 -10.28 8.40
N GLY A 75 11.02 -8.94 8.41
CA GLY A 75 10.35 -8.05 7.45
C GLY A 75 10.42 -8.48 5.98
N PRO A 76 11.63 -8.64 5.40
CA PRO A 76 11.76 -9.04 4.00
C PRO A 76 11.14 -10.41 3.70
N ALA A 77 11.30 -11.36 4.62
CA ALA A 77 10.73 -12.71 4.46
C ALA A 77 9.20 -12.70 4.54
N ALA A 78 8.61 -11.90 5.43
CA ALA A 78 7.17 -11.74 5.55
C ALA A 78 6.56 -11.13 4.28
N VAL A 79 7.17 -10.07 3.74
CA VAL A 79 6.71 -9.41 2.52
C VAL A 79 6.86 -10.32 1.30
N LEU A 80 8.05 -10.88 1.06
CA LEU A 80 8.31 -11.74 -0.11
C LEU A 80 7.51 -13.04 -0.06
N GLY A 81 7.41 -13.65 1.13
CA GLY A 81 6.62 -14.86 1.35
C GLY A 81 5.14 -14.62 1.04
N THR A 82 4.57 -13.55 1.59
CA THR A 82 3.16 -13.21 1.30
C THR A 82 2.96 -12.85 -0.17
N LEU A 83 3.85 -12.08 -0.79
CA LEU A 83 3.78 -11.78 -2.23
C LEU A 83 3.76 -13.06 -3.08
N GLY A 84 4.66 -14.00 -2.82
CA GLY A 84 4.72 -15.26 -3.56
C GLY A 84 3.40 -16.04 -3.46
N VAL A 85 2.86 -16.20 -2.25
CA VAL A 85 1.57 -16.88 -2.03
C VAL A 85 0.42 -16.14 -2.72
N TRP A 86 0.38 -14.81 -2.62
CA TRP A 86 -0.72 -14.01 -3.17
C TRP A 86 -0.73 -13.97 -4.70
N VAL A 87 0.45 -13.91 -5.32
CA VAL A 87 0.58 -14.01 -6.79
C VAL A 87 0.04 -15.35 -7.27
N LEU A 88 0.45 -16.46 -6.63
CA LEU A 88 -0.06 -17.79 -6.97
C LEU A 88 -1.58 -17.88 -6.77
N LEU A 89 -2.11 -17.31 -5.69
CA LEU A 89 -3.55 -17.25 -5.44
C LEU A 89 -4.29 -16.48 -6.54
N CYS A 90 -3.79 -15.30 -6.94
CA CYS A 90 -4.37 -14.52 -8.03
C CYS A 90 -4.37 -15.30 -9.34
N LEU A 91 -3.26 -15.99 -9.66
CA LEU A 91 -3.16 -16.85 -10.84
C LEU A 91 -4.18 -17.99 -10.81
N VAL A 92 -4.29 -18.70 -9.68
CA VAL A 92 -5.27 -19.79 -9.51
C VAL A 92 -6.70 -19.28 -9.69
N LEU A 93 -7.05 -18.13 -9.10
CA LEU A 93 -8.36 -17.52 -9.26
C LEU A 93 -8.63 -17.13 -10.71
N GLN A 94 -7.61 -16.62 -11.42
CA GLN A 94 -7.76 -16.23 -12.81
C GLN A 94 -7.92 -17.43 -13.75
N LEU A 95 -7.19 -18.51 -13.51
CA LEU A 95 -7.30 -19.76 -14.27
C LEU A 95 -8.67 -20.43 -14.11
N ARG A 96 -9.34 -20.20 -12.98
CA ARG A 96 -10.70 -20.70 -12.71
C ARG A 96 -11.80 -19.81 -13.29
N SER A 97 -11.47 -18.61 -13.76
CA SER A 97 -12.44 -17.67 -14.31
C SER A 97 -12.88 -18.08 -15.71
N THR A 98 -14.18 -18.01 -15.96
CA THR A 98 -14.80 -18.26 -17.27
C THR A 98 -14.84 -17.01 -18.17
N ALA A 99 -14.31 -15.87 -17.71
CA ALA A 99 -14.27 -14.63 -18.48
C ALA A 99 -13.37 -14.74 -19.74
N PRO A 100 -13.54 -13.90 -20.77
CA PRO A 100 -12.67 -13.83 -21.94
C PRO A 100 -11.19 -13.59 -21.59
N ALA A 101 -10.26 -14.06 -22.43
CA ALA A 101 -8.83 -14.05 -22.12
C ALA A 101 -8.26 -12.65 -21.82
N ASP A 102 -8.65 -11.63 -22.57
CA ASP A 102 -8.17 -10.25 -22.39
C ASP A 102 -8.66 -9.65 -21.07
N ASP A 103 -9.93 -9.87 -20.73
CA ASP A 103 -10.51 -9.45 -19.44
C ASP A 103 -9.81 -10.15 -18.28
N ARG A 104 -9.46 -11.43 -18.46
CA ARG A 104 -8.71 -12.20 -17.46
C ARG A 104 -7.31 -11.64 -17.24
N LEU A 105 -6.58 -11.34 -18.32
CA LEU A 105 -5.23 -10.78 -18.21
C LEU A 105 -5.27 -9.38 -17.58
N HIS A 106 -6.20 -8.53 -18.00
CA HIS A 106 -6.35 -7.20 -17.44
C HIS A 106 -6.68 -7.23 -15.95
N GLY A 107 -7.65 -8.07 -15.55
CA GLY A 107 -8.02 -8.28 -14.15
C GLY A 107 -6.89 -8.84 -13.30
N LEU A 108 -6.10 -9.77 -13.84
CA LEU A 108 -4.94 -10.35 -13.18
C LEU A 108 -3.87 -9.28 -12.90
N PHE A 109 -3.46 -8.51 -13.90
CA PHE A 109 -2.43 -7.47 -13.71
C PHE A 109 -2.89 -6.41 -12.72
N ALA A 110 -4.14 -5.97 -12.82
CA ALA A 110 -4.70 -5.00 -11.89
C ALA A 110 -4.69 -5.52 -10.44
N THR A 111 -5.11 -6.78 -10.24
CA THR A 111 -5.19 -7.39 -8.91
C THR A 111 -3.82 -7.68 -8.32
N VAL A 112 -2.89 -8.22 -9.11
CA VAL A 112 -1.51 -8.52 -8.68
C VAL A 112 -0.77 -7.23 -8.33
N ALA A 113 -0.85 -6.19 -9.16
CA ALA A 113 -0.19 -4.92 -8.87
C ALA A 113 -0.78 -4.24 -7.62
N SER A 114 -2.12 -4.23 -7.48
CA SER A 114 -2.81 -3.72 -6.29
C SER A 114 -2.37 -4.45 -5.03
N ALA A 115 -2.37 -5.79 -5.05
CA ALA A 115 -1.92 -6.62 -3.94
C ALA A 115 -0.45 -6.37 -3.62
N ALA A 116 0.42 -6.30 -4.64
CA ALA A 116 1.85 -6.10 -4.45
C ALA A 116 2.14 -4.75 -3.78
N LEU A 117 1.50 -3.67 -4.24
CA LEU A 117 1.63 -2.34 -3.63
C LEU A 117 1.13 -2.34 -2.18
N ALA A 118 -0.02 -2.94 -1.91
CA ALA A 118 -0.58 -3.00 -0.56
C ALA A 118 0.27 -3.85 0.39
N ILE A 119 0.74 -5.02 -0.04
CA ILE A 119 1.63 -5.92 0.74
C ILE A 119 2.98 -5.25 1.00
N THR A 120 3.54 -4.53 0.03
CA THR A 120 4.83 -3.86 0.22
C THR A 120 4.76 -2.78 1.29
N ALA A 121 3.58 -2.19 1.55
CA ALA A 121 3.40 -1.23 2.63
C ALA A 121 3.69 -1.83 4.02
N THR A 122 3.58 -3.15 4.22
CA THR A 122 4.05 -3.83 5.45
C THR A 122 5.53 -3.54 5.75
N GLY A 123 6.32 -3.15 4.75
CA GLY A 123 7.68 -2.65 4.93
C GLY A 123 7.80 -1.49 5.93
N TYR A 124 6.79 -0.61 6.04
CA TYR A 124 6.76 0.43 7.07
C TYR A 124 6.76 -0.14 8.49
N LEU A 125 6.10 -1.28 8.69
CA LEU A 125 6.05 -1.96 9.98
C LEU A 125 7.37 -2.68 10.33
N ALA A 126 8.13 -3.07 9.29
CA ALA A 126 9.45 -3.70 9.41
C ALA A 126 10.59 -2.70 9.56
N ALA A 127 10.42 -1.49 9.03
CA ALA A 127 11.45 -0.46 8.99
C ALA A 127 11.83 0.05 10.40
N ALA A 128 13.01 0.68 10.48
CA ALA A 128 13.39 1.44 11.66
C ALA A 128 12.41 2.60 11.88
N THR A 129 12.04 2.86 13.14
CA THR A 129 11.07 3.89 13.50
C THR A 129 11.45 5.26 12.90
N ASP A 130 12.72 5.65 13.03
CA ASP A 130 13.21 6.94 12.52
C ASP A 130 13.05 7.07 11.01
N ALA A 131 13.22 5.97 10.26
CA ALA A 131 13.03 5.98 8.81
C ALA A 131 11.57 6.22 8.43
N VAL A 132 10.61 5.64 9.17
CA VAL A 132 9.18 5.85 8.94
C VAL A 132 8.78 7.28 9.30
N VAL A 133 9.29 7.81 10.41
CA VAL A 133 9.03 9.18 10.86
C VAL A 133 9.55 10.20 9.85
N VAL A 134 10.84 10.10 9.49
CA VAL A 134 11.48 11.02 8.53
C VAL A 134 10.82 10.91 7.16
N GLY A 135 10.56 9.69 6.69
CA GLY A 135 9.89 9.46 5.42
C GLY A 135 8.48 10.04 5.37
N GLY A 136 7.67 9.82 6.42
CA GLY A 136 6.32 10.36 6.52
C GLY A 136 6.28 11.89 6.54
N ILE A 137 7.19 12.53 7.30
CA ILE A 137 7.32 13.99 7.34
C ILE A 137 7.80 14.53 5.98
N ALA A 138 8.81 13.90 5.38
CA ALA A 138 9.35 14.30 4.09
C ALA A 138 8.26 14.28 3.00
N VAL A 139 7.44 13.22 2.93
CA VAL A 139 6.30 13.15 2.01
C VAL A 139 5.30 14.26 2.28
N ALA A 140 4.97 14.55 3.55
CA ALA A 140 4.04 15.61 3.89
C ALA A 140 4.54 16.99 3.46
N VAL A 141 5.81 17.29 3.71
CA VAL A 141 6.46 18.53 3.27
C VAL A 141 6.49 18.62 1.75
N ALA A 142 6.95 17.58 1.05
CA ALA A 142 7.06 17.57 -0.40
C ALA A 142 5.70 17.79 -1.08
N VAL A 143 4.66 17.10 -0.61
CA VAL A 143 3.29 17.25 -1.15
C VAL A 143 2.72 18.64 -0.84
N PHE A 144 3.02 19.19 0.33
CA PHE A 144 2.62 20.56 0.68
C PHE A 144 3.30 21.59 -0.22
N VAL A 145 4.63 21.53 -0.38
CA VAL A 145 5.40 22.42 -1.24
C VAL A 145 4.93 22.33 -2.70
N ARG A 146 4.70 21.11 -3.20
CA ARG A 146 4.13 20.86 -4.54
C ARG A 146 2.75 21.50 -4.73
N SER A 147 1.98 21.65 -3.66
CA SER A 147 0.64 22.24 -3.71
C SER A 147 0.64 23.77 -3.77
N LEU A 148 1.78 24.41 -3.47
CA LEU A 148 1.96 25.85 -3.59
C LEU A 148 2.19 26.24 -5.07
N PRO A 149 1.72 27.42 -5.52
CA PRO A 149 1.98 27.93 -6.86
C PRO A 149 3.44 28.43 -6.97
N LEU A 150 4.38 27.49 -6.94
CA LEU A 150 5.82 27.75 -7.05
C LEU A 150 6.30 27.49 -8.49
N PRO A 151 7.36 28.19 -8.96
CA PRO A 151 8.02 27.88 -10.23
C PRO A 151 8.44 26.41 -10.27
N ALA A 152 8.37 25.78 -11.45
CA ALA A 152 8.58 24.33 -11.60
C ALA A 152 9.88 23.80 -10.96
N ALA A 153 10.96 24.59 -11.00
CA ALA A 153 12.24 24.25 -10.37
C ALA A 153 12.14 24.09 -8.84
N ALA A 154 11.32 24.89 -8.15
CA ALA A 154 11.07 24.77 -6.72
C ALA A 154 10.05 23.68 -6.36
N SER A 155 9.31 23.18 -7.36
CA SER A 155 8.29 22.13 -7.19
C SER A 155 8.87 20.70 -7.34
N MET A 156 10.14 20.57 -7.73
CA MET A 156 10.86 19.31 -7.96
C MET A 156 11.96 19.03 -6.93
N ALA A 157 12.24 19.99 -6.04
CA ALA A 157 13.17 19.86 -4.91
C ALA A 157 12.44 19.33 -3.67
#